data_AF-A0A7Y2HAV3-F1
#
_entry.id   AF-A0A7Y2HAV3-F1
#
_cell.length_a   1.000
_cell.length_b   1.000
_cell.length_c   1.000
_cell.angle_alpha   90.00
_cell.angle_beta   90.00
_cell.angle_gamma   90.00
#
_symmetry.space_group_name_H-M   'P 1'
#
loop_
_entity.id
_entity.type
_entity.pdbx_description
1 polymer ?
#
loop_
_entity_poly.entity_id
_entity_poly.type
_entity_poly.pdbx_seq_one_letter_code
_entity_poly.pdbx_strand_id
1 'polypeptide(L)'
;MGLFSFLKTAGLGALKKSAKKNEDKMKTAEVARERQEGLMEGILQGAGLNVENIDVEISDDVVTIYGEAASQADREKAILILG
;
A
#
# COMPACT_ATOMS: atom_id res chain seq x y z
N MET A 1 28.74 -0.04 -39.64
CA MET A 1 27.90 0.22 -38.44
C MET A 1 26.67 1.03 -38.89
N GLY A 2 25.58 0.36 -39.32
CA GLY A 2 24.46 0.98 -40.03
C GLY A 2 23.39 1.66 -39.15
N LEU A 3 22.49 2.43 -39.77
CA LEU A 3 21.38 3.17 -39.11
C LEU A 3 20.55 2.33 -38.12
N PHE A 4 20.39 1.03 -38.39
CA PHE A 4 19.68 0.12 -37.50
C PHE A 4 20.36 -0.06 -36.13
N SER A 5 21.69 0.08 -36.07
CA SER A 5 22.45 0.06 -34.80
C SER A 5 22.16 1.31 -33.95
N PHE A 6 22.05 2.47 -34.60
CA PHE A 6 21.72 3.72 -33.92
C PHE A 6 20.31 3.69 -33.33
N LEU A 7 19.31 3.23 -34.11
CA LEU A 7 17.93 3.12 -33.61
C LEU A 7 17.81 2.10 -32.46
N LYS A 8 18.50 0.96 -32.57
CA LYS A 8 18.51 -0.06 -31.50
C LYS A 8 19.14 0.47 -30.21
N THR A 9 20.25 1.20 -30.31
CA THR A 9 20.96 1.74 -29.14
C THR A 9 20.19 2.89 -28.49
N ALA A 10 19.58 3.77 -29.29
CA ALA A 10 18.76 4.88 -28.81
C ALA A 10 17.45 4.40 -28.14
N GLY A 11 16.79 3.39 -28.72
CA GLY A 11 15.55 2.81 -28.16
C GLY A 11 15.75 2.08 -26.83
N LEU A 12 16.88 1.37 -26.69
CA LEU A 12 17.24 0.67 -25.45
C LEU A 12 17.45 1.60 -24.25
N GLY A 13 18.01 2.80 -24.48
CA GLY A 13 18.20 3.79 -23.43
C GLY A 13 16.88 4.36 -22.90
N ALA A 14 15.94 4.63 -23.79
CA ALA A 14 14.60 5.11 -23.42
C ALA A 14 13.81 4.04 -22.65
N LEU A 15 13.83 2.77 -23.11
CA LEU A 15 13.11 1.67 -22.48
C LEU A 15 13.62 1.38 -21.05
N LYS A 16 14.94 1.39 -20.85
CA LYS A 16 15.55 1.19 -19.51
C LYS A 16 15.21 2.31 -18.53
N LYS A 17 15.10 3.56 -19.01
CA LYS A 17 14.76 4.71 -18.16
C LYS A 17 13.30 4.69 -17.72
N SER A 18 12.40 4.23 -18.60
CA SER A 18 10.97 4.05 -18.28
C SER A 18 10.72 2.91 -17.29
N ALA A 19 11.42 1.77 -17.45
CA ALA A 19 11.33 0.64 -16.51
C ALA A 19 11.77 1.02 -15.10
N LYS A 20 12.95 1.68 -14.98
CA LYS A 20 13.48 2.11 -13.67
C LYS A 20 12.57 3.10 -12.94
N LYS A 21 11.97 4.04 -13.69
CA LYS A 21 11.03 5.02 -13.13
C LYS A 21 9.73 4.41 -12.64
N ASN A 22 9.32 3.27 -13.21
CA ASN A 22 8.10 2.57 -12.78
C ASN A 22 8.35 1.77 -11.49
N GLU A 23 9.51 1.09 -11.40
CA GLU A 23 9.93 0.38 -10.19
C GLU A 23 10.14 1.33 -9.00
N ASP A 24 10.74 2.50 -9.21
CA ASP A 24 10.95 3.48 -8.14
C ASP A 24 9.63 4.06 -7.60
N LYS A 25 8.60 4.20 -8.46
CA LYS A 25 7.26 4.64 -8.06
C LYS A 25 6.49 3.58 -7.27
N MET A 26 6.62 2.31 -7.66
CA MET A 26 5.99 1.20 -6.93
C MET A 26 6.56 1.08 -5.51
N LYS A 27 7.88 1.20 -5.36
CA LYS A 27 8.53 1.19 -4.04
C LYS A 27 8.11 2.38 -3.15
N THR A 28 7.86 3.54 -3.74
CA THR A 28 7.37 4.69 -2.96
C THR A 28 5.91 4.53 -2.55
N ALA A 29 5.10 3.84 -3.35
CA ALA A 29 3.71 3.54 -3.02
C ALA A 29 3.61 2.45 -1.92
N GLU A 30 4.42 1.39 -1.99
CA GLU A 30 4.47 0.35 -0.95
C GLU A 30 4.88 0.93 0.41
N VAL A 31 5.94 1.74 0.47
CA VAL A 31 6.38 2.39 1.72
C VAL A 31 5.34 3.38 2.26
N ALA A 32 4.54 3.99 1.37
CA ALA A 32 3.43 4.85 1.79
C ALA A 32 2.26 4.05 2.37
N ARG A 33 1.96 2.86 1.80
CA ARG A 33 0.93 1.93 2.29
C ARG A 33 1.29 1.37 3.66
N GLU A 34 2.50 0.85 3.85
CA GLU A 34 2.96 0.35 5.16
C GLU A 34 2.87 1.42 6.26
N ARG A 35 3.19 2.67 5.92
CA ARG A 35 3.06 3.79 6.86
C ARG A 35 1.59 4.10 7.17
N GLN A 36 0.69 4.01 6.19
CA GLN A 36 -0.74 4.21 6.41
C GLN A 36 -1.33 3.08 7.26
N GLU A 37 -0.96 1.82 7.01
CA GLU A 37 -1.38 0.66 7.80
C GLU A 37 -1.05 0.84 9.27
N GLY A 38 0.22 1.15 9.59
CA GLY A 38 0.62 1.38 10.99
C GLY A 38 -0.05 2.60 11.65
N LEU A 39 -0.38 3.64 10.87
CA LEU A 39 -1.15 4.77 11.40
C LEU A 39 -2.61 4.38 11.70
N MET A 40 -3.23 3.60 10.81
CA MET A 40 -4.61 3.11 10.98
C MET A 40 -4.72 2.16 12.16
N GLU A 41 -3.75 1.25 12.33
CA GLU A 41 -3.65 0.37 13.49
C GLU A 41 -3.55 1.18 14.79
N GLY A 42 -2.68 2.21 14.82
CA GLY A 42 -2.53 3.10 15.97
C GLY A 42 -3.81 3.88 16.30
N ILE A 43 -4.57 4.32 15.29
CA ILE A 43 -5.87 4.99 15.49
C ILE A 43 -6.88 4.01 16.11
N LEU A 44 -6.95 2.78 15.61
CA LEU A 44 -7.85 1.76 16.15
C LEU A 44 -7.51 1.40 17.60
N GLN A 45 -6.23 1.23 17.93
CA GLN A 45 -5.79 1.00 19.30
C GLN A 45 -6.11 2.20 20.22
N GLY A 46 -5.92 3.43 19.72
CA GLY A 46 -6.22 4.65 20.46
C GLY A 46 -7.72 4.94 20.65
N ALA A 47 -8.58 4.37 19.81
CA ALA A 47 -10.02 4.55 19.87
C ALA A 47 -10.70 3.80 21.03
N GLY A 48 -9.96 2.97 21.77
CA GLY A 48 -10.49 2.23 22.92
C GLY A 48 -11.47 1.12 22.52
N LEU A 49 -11.25 0.51 21.37
CA LEU A 49 -12.03 -0.64 20.91
C LEU A 49 -11.53 -1.92 21.60
N ASN A 50 -12.45 -2.79 22.00
CA ASN A 50 -12.10 -4.14 22.47
C ASN A 50 -11.92 -5.08 21.28
N VAL A 51 -10.81 -4.90 20.57
CA VAL A 51 -10.39 -5.80 19.48
C VAL A 51 -8.97 -6.26 19.76
N GLU A 52 -8.78 -7.58 19.87
CA GLU A 52 -7.48 -8.20 20.11
C GLU A 52 -6.77 -8.52 18.79
N ASN A 53 -5.44 -8.41 18.78
CA ASN A 53 -4.57 -8.67 17.62
C ASN A 53 -5.04 -7.96 16.34
N ILE A 54 -5.21 -6.63 16.44
CA ILE A 54 -5.57 -5.80 15.28
C ILE A 54 -4.41 -5.80 14.29
N ASP A 55 -4.71 -6.10 13.04
CA ASP A 55 -3.82 -5.92 11.90
C ASP A 55 -4.60 -5.26 10.76
N VAL A 56 -3.95 -4.39 9.98
CA VAL A 56 -4.59 -3.62 8.92
C VAL A 56 -3.79 -3.77 7.65
N GLU A 57 -4.45 -4.20 6.59
CA GLU A 57 -3.84 -4.40 5.27
C GLU A 57 -4.55 -3.52 4.24
N ILE A 58 -3.79 -2.74 3.48
CA ILE A 58 -4.29 -1.88 2.40
C ILE A 58 -3.92 -2.50 1.06
N SER A 59 -4.91 -3.19 0.48
CA SER A 59 -4.81 -3.73 -0.87
C SER A 59 -5.52 -2.80 -1.86
N ASP A 60 -4.72 -2.00 -2.56
CA ASP A 60 -5.16 -0.99 -3.53
C ASP A 60 -6.06 0.09 -2.93
N ASP A 61 -7.38 -0.07 -3.03
CA ASP A 61 -8.41 0.84 -2.49
C ASP A 61 -9.31 0.13 -1.45
N VAL A 62 -8.94 -1.09 -1.02
CA VAL A 62 -9.68 -1.86 -0.02
C VAL A 62 -8.84 -1.98 1.25
N VAL A 63 -9.42 -1.53 2.36
CA VAL A 63 -8.84 -1.71 3.70
C VAL A 63 -9.42 -2.97 4.32
N THR A 64 -8.55 -3.90 4.69
CA THR A 64 -8.92 -5.13 5.39
C THR A 64 -8.42 -5.05 6.83
N ILE A 65 -9.34 -5.26 7.78
CA ILE A 65 -9.04 -5.25 9.20
C ILE A 65 -9.13 -6.69 9.69
N TYR A 66 -8.05 -7.19 10.27
CA TYR A 66 -7.99 -8.47 10.96
C TYR A 66 -7.96 -8.25 12.46
N GLY A 67 -8.56 -9.17 13.22
CA GLY A 67 -8.58 -9.12 14.67
C GLY A 67 -9.81 -9.80 15.27
N GLU A 68 -9.79 -10.00 16.58
CA GLU A 68 -10.88 -10.61 17.34
C GLU A 68 -11.64 -9.52 18.12
N ALA A 69 -12.83 -9.17 17.65
CA ALA A 69 -13.67 -8.17 18.31
C ALA A 69 -14.56 -8.81 19.38
N ALA A 70 -14.57 -8.24 20.58
CA ALA A 70 -15.40 -8.73 21.69
C ALA A 70 -16.91 -8.57 21.44
N SER A 71 -17.31 -7.64 20.58
CA SER A 71 -18.70 -7.40 20.22
C SER A 71 -18.88 -6.98 18.76
N GLN A 72 -20.08 -7.20 18.23
CA GLN A 72 -20.45 -6.69 16.90
C GLN A 72 -20.35 -5.16 16.82
N ALA A 73 -20.69 -4.47 17.90
CA ALA A 73 -20.59 -3.01 17.97
C ALA A 73 -19.14 -2.53 17.84
N ASP A 74 -18.16 -3.27 18.39
CA ASP A 74 -16.75 -2.90 18.29
C ASP A 74 -16.21 -3.15 16.87
N ARG A 75 -16.67 -4.23 16.22
CA ARG A 75 -16.39 -4.47 14.80
C ARG A 75 -16.93 -3.35 13.90
N GLU A 76 -18.19 -2.95 14.11
CA GLU A 76 -18.81 -1.89 13.31
C GLU A 76 -18.17 -0.53 13.54
N LYS A 77 -17.76 -0.23 14.79
CA LYS A 77 -16.99 0.99 15.10
C LYS A 77 -15.61 0.99 14.41
N ALA A 78 -14.91 -0.14 14.40
CA ALA A 78 -13.62 -0.25 13.70
C ALA A 78 -13.75 0.07 12.21
N ILE A 79 -14.78 -0.47 11.57
CA ILE A 79 -15.09 -0.19 10.16
C ILE A 79 -15.40 1.30 9.98
N LEU A 80 -16.26 1.87 10.82
CA LEU A 80 -16.64 3.29 10.73
C LEU A 80 -15.47 4.26 10.89
N ILE A 81 -14.49 3.92 11.74
CA ILE A 81 -13.31 4.77 11.98
C ILE A 81 -12.39 4.80 10.75
N LEU A 82 -12.26 3.68 10.04
CA LEU A 82 -11.38 3.57 8.88
C LEU A 82 -12.06 3.92 7.56
N GLY A 83 -13.39 3.89 7.50
CA GLY A 83 -14.19 4.38 6.36
C GLY A 83 -14.96 3.29 5.65
#